data_AF-A0A3D3BS05-F1
#
_entry.id   AF-A0A3D3BS05-F1
#
_cell.length_a   1.000
_cell.length_b   1.000
_cell.length_c   1.000
_cell.angle_alpha   90.00
_cell.angle_beta   90.00
_cell.angle_gamma   90.00
#
_symmetry.space_group_name_H-M   'P 1'
#
loop_
_entity.id
_entity.type
_entity.pdbx_description
1 polymer ?
#
loop_
_entity_poly.entity_id
_entity_poly.type
_entity_poly.pdbx_seq_one_letter_code
_entity_poly.pdbx_strand_id
1 'polypeptide(L)'
;MARTRVAQGFRRIISGDPEGTPEWVRQLADGVDSGYFGPGSAAWTVHGSLPTLVGGVRALLMQALHPGALAGVVQHSRYEEDALGRLAGTTQWLTVVTFGDTAMADRECARVRGMHRKVRGMYPVDG
;
A
#
# COMPACT_ATOMS: atom_id res chain seq x y z
N MET A 1 22.87 -14.66 9.68
CA MET A 1 22.01 -14.25 10.81
C MET A 1 21.61 -12.77 10.79
N ALA A 2 22.54 -11.81 10.63
CA ALA A 2 22.18 -10.37 10.60
C ALA A 2 21.25 -9.96 9.44
N ARG A 3 21.52 -10.42 8.20
CA ARG A 3 20.69 -10.11 7.01
C ARG A 3 19.23 -10.55 7.15
N THR A 4 19.01 -11.73 7.72
CA THR A 4 17.67 -12.29 7.96
C THR A 4 16.88 -11.45 8.96
N ARG A 5 17.55 -10.96 10.02
CA ARG A 5 16.92 -10.11 11.05
C ARG A 5 16.50 -8.75 10.49
N VAL A 6 17.33 -8.13 9.65
CA VAL A 6 17.00 -6.87 8.96
C VAL A 6 15.81 -7.04 8.03
N ALA A 7 15.81 -8.08 7.19
CA ALA A 7 14.70 -8.35 6.26
C ALA A 7 13.38 -8.64 7.01
N GLN A 8 13.44 -9.35 8.13
CA GLN A 8 12.26 -9.64 8.95
C GLN A 8 11.72 -8.36 9.61
N GLY A 9 12.60 -7.53 10.19
CA GLY A 9 12.19 -6.23 10.75
C GLY A 9 11.55 -5.32 9.71
N PHE A 10 12.12 -5.28 8.50
CA PHE A 10 11.54 -4.53 7.39
C PHE A 10 10.13 -5.03 7.02
N ARG A 11 9.96 -6.35 6.83
CA ARG A 11 8.65 -6.94 6.51
C ARG A 11 7.59 -6.59 7.55
N ARG A 12 7.92 -6.69 8.83
CA ARG A 12 7.01 -6.31 9.93
C ARG A 12 6.52 -4.87 9.81
N ILE A 13 7.42 -3.94 9.52
CA ILE A 13 7.07 -2.51 9.38
C ILE A 13 6.13 -2.29 8.20
N ILE A 14 6.46 -2.83 7.03
CA ILE A 14 5.69 -2.56 5.81
C ILE A 14 4.37 -3.34 5.74
N SER A 15 4.26 -4.47 6.44
CA SER A 15 3.06 -5.31 6.45
C SER A 15 2.18 -5.10 7.68
N GLY A 16 2.70 -4.45 8.74
CA GLY A 16 2.01 -4.27 10.02
C GLY A 16 1.76 -5.58 10.79
N ASP A 17 2.46 -6.65 10.43
CA ASP A 17 2.25 -8.02 10.92
C ASP A 17 3.48 -8.50 11.69
N PRO A 18 3.36 -9.07 12.91
CA PRO A 18 4.50 -9.49 13.72
C PRO A 18 5.35 -10.59 13.08
N GLU A 19 4.79 -11.40 12.20
CA GLU A 19 5.48 -12.44 11.45
C GLU A 19 6.04 -11.88 10.13
N GLY A 20 5.51 -10.74 9.67
CA GLY A 20 5.86 -10.12 8.38
C GLY A 20 5.24 -10.85 7.19
N THR A 21 4.28 -11.73 7.44
CA THR A 21 3.62 -12.58 6.45
C THR A 21 2.12 -12.64 6.75
N PRO A 22 1.40 -11.52 6.67
CA PRO A 22 -0.04 -11.50 6.89
C PRO A 22 -0.77 -12.39 5.87
N GLU A 23 -2.04 -12.69 6.13
CA GLU A 23 -2.84 -13.59 5.30
C GLU A 23 -2.85 -13.20 3.82
N TRP A 24 -2.98 -11.91 3.51
CA TRP A 24 -2.96 -11.45 2.11
C TRP A 24 -1.63 -11.71 1.40
N VAL A 25 -0.50 -11.80 2.11
CA VAL A 25 0.80 -12.19 1.52
C VAL A 25 0.80 -13.68 1.18
N ARG A 26 0.25 -14.51 2.07
CA ARG A 26 0.17 -15.96 1.84
C ARG A 26 -0.69 -16.28 0.64
N GLN A 27 -1.84 -15.61 0.52
CA GLN A 27 -2.79 -15.79 -0.59
C GLN A 27 -2.21 -15.44 -1.96
N LEU A 28 -1.19 -14.58 -2.04
CA LEU A 28 -0.53 -14.29 -3.33
C LEU A 28 0.06 -15.55 -3.98
N ALA A 29 0.50 -16.53 -3.18
CA ALA A 29 1.08 -17.78 -3.70
C ALA A 29 0.03 -18.70 -4.33
N ASP A 30 -1.25 -18.53 -3.98
CA ASP A 30 -2.36 -19.36 -4.43
C ASP A 30 -3.11 -18.76 -5.64
N GLY A 31 -2.57 -17.67 -6.22
CA GLY A 31 -3.19 -16.97 -7.35
C GLY A 31 -3.36 -17.84 -8.59
N VAL A 32 -4.49 -17.69 -9.27
CA VAL A 32 -4.87 -18.55 -10.41
C VAL A 32 -4.64 -17.92 -11.80
N ASP A 33 -4.39 -16.62 -11.85
CA ASP A 33 -4.04 -15.87 -13.07
C ASP A 33 -3.02 -14.76 -12.78
N SER A 34 -2.64 -13.99 -13.80
CA SER A 34 -1.64 -12.91 -13.68
C SER A 34 -2.19 -11.58 -13.14
N GLY A 35 -3.48 -11.47 -12.83
CA GLY A 35 -4.11 -10.22 -12.42
C GLY A 35 -4.08 -9.12 -13.48
N TYR A 36 -4.15 -7.87 -13.01
CA TYR A 36 -4.10 -6.70 -13.88
C TYR A 36 -2.71 -6.43 -14.46
N PHE A 37 -1.65 -6.89 -13.79
CA PHE A 37 -0.27 -6.71 -14.20
C PHE A 37 0.45 -8.05 -14.11
N GLY A 38 0.92 -8.56 -15.25
CA GLY A 38 1.71 -9.79 -15.29
C GLY A 38 3.21 -9.58 -15.20
N PRO A 39 3.99 -10.67 -15.05
CA PRO A 39 5.44 -10.66 -15.19
C PRO A 39 5.87 -9.97 -16.50
N GLY A 40 6.88 -9.09 -16.41
CA GLY A 40 7.39 -8.30 -17.54
C GLY A 40 6.67 -6.97 -17.76
N SER A 41 5.58 -6.68 -17.04
CA SER A 41 4.98 -5.35 -17.03
C SER A 41 5.84 -4.33 -16.28
N ALA A 42 5.72 -3.05 -16.64
CA ALA A 42 6.43 -1.97 -15.95
C ALA A 42 6.10 -1.92 -14.45
N ALA A 43 4.84 -2.20 -14.08
CA ALA A 43 4.41 -2.24 -12.68
C ALA A 43 5.15 -3.34 -11.90
N TRP A 44 5.26 -4.54 -12.45
CA TRP A 44 6.05 -5.62 -11.86
C TRP A 44 7.52 -5.25 -11.70
N THR A 45 8.14 -4.70 -12.75
CA THR A 45 9.56 -4.30 -12.73
C THR A 45 9.83 -3.24 -11.65
N VAL A 46 8.98 -2.21 -11.58
CA VAL A 46 9.14 -1.13 -10.61
C VAL A 46 8.85 -1.66 -9.21
N HIS A 47 7.63 -2.14 -8.94
CA HIS A 47 7.19 -2.52 -7.59
C HIS A 47 7.94 -3.71 -7.00
N GLY A 48 8.53 -4.58 -7.84
CA GLY A 48 9.35 -5.71 -7.39
C GLY A 48 10.79 -5.34 -7.02
N SER A 49 11.17 -4.07 -7.20
CA SER A 49 12.55 -3.60 -7.02
C SER A 49 12.72 -2.69 -5.79
N LEU A 50 13.92 -2.68 -5.19
CA LEU A 50 14.25 -1.83 -4.04
C LEU A 50 14.02 -0.31 -4.28
N PRO A 51 14.26 0.26 -5.49
CA PRO A 51 13.91 1.64 -5.78
C PRO A 51 12.45 2.04 -5.50
N THR A 52 11.50 1.08 -5.49
CA THR A 52 10.11 1.36 -5.11
C THR A 52 9.99 1.93 -3.71
N LEU A 53 10.90 1.58 -2.79
CA LEU A 53 10.88 2.14 -1.43
C LEU A 53 11.19 3.64 -1.44
N VAL A 54 12.18 4.05 -2.25
CA VAL A 54 12.52 5.47 -2.43
C VAL A 54 11.36 6.20 -3.12
N GLY A 55 10.78 5.58 -4.16
CA GLY A 55 9.60 6.09 -4.84
C GLY A 55 8.41 6.27 -3.89
N GLY A 56 8.19 5.32 -2.98
CA GLY A 56 7.13 5.34 -1.97
C GLY A 56 7.31 6.48 -0.97
N VAL A 57 8.51 6.65 -0.40
CA VAL A 57 8.80 7.77 0.50
C VAL A 57 8.58 9.11 -0.20
N ARG A 58 9.08 9.26 -1.44
CA ARG A 58 8.84 10.46 -2.24
C ARG A 58 7.35 10.69 -2.49
N ALA A 59 6.60 9.64 -2.82
CA ALA A 59 5.16 9.76 -3.06
C ALA A 59 4.41 10.22 -1.80
N LEU A 60 4.76 9.71 -0.61
CA LEU A 60 4.16 10.14 0.65
C LEU A 60 4.44 11.62 0.94
N LEU A 61 5.67 12.09 0.70
CA LEU A 61 6.02 13.51 0.86
C LEU A 61 5.24 14.39 -0.11
N MET A 62 5.14 13.98 -1.39
CA MET A 62 4.36 14.71 -2.39
C MET A 62 2.87 14.75 -2.05
N GLN A 63 2.31 13.66 -1.52
CA GLN A 63 0.92 13.61 -1.07
C GLN A 63 0.68 14.53 0.13
N ALA A 64 1.62 14.59 1.08
CA ALA A 64 1.51 15.48 2.24
C ALA A 64 1.55 16.97 1.85
N LEU A 65 2.18 17.31 0.72
CA LEU A 65 2.21 18.68 0.19
C LEU A 65 0.94 19.06 -0.59
N HIS A 66 0.11 18.09 -1.00
CA HIS A 66 -1.11 18.39 -1.75
C HIS A 66 -2.26 18.73 -0.79
N PRO A 67 -2.83 19.96 -0.81
CA PRO A 67 -3.76 20.43 0.22
C PRO A 67 -5.00 19.53 0.34
N GLY A 68 -5.56 19.08 -0.77
CA GLY A 68 -6.71 18.17 -0.76
C GLY A 68 -6.39 16.77 -0.23
N ALA A 69 -5.19 16.25 -0.49
CA ALA A 69 -4.81 14.91 -0.02
C ALA A 69 -4.52 14.95 1.48
N LEU A 70 -3.78 15.98 1.94
CA LEU A 70 -3.52 16.21 3.34
C LEU A 70 -4.81 16.43 4.13
N ALA A 71 -5.73 17.28 3.64
CA ALA A 71 -7.02 17.50 4.27
C ALA A 71 -7.82 16.20 4.40
N GLY A 72 -7.84 15.37 3.35
CA GLY A 72 -8.48 14.06 3.38
C GLY A 72 -7.88 13.14 4.46
N VAL A 73 -6.56 13.13 4.61
CA VAL A 73 -5.87 12.33 5.63
C VAL A 73 -6.14 12.86 7.04
N VAL A 74 -6.06 14.18 7.24
CA VAL A 74 -6.27 14.82 8.55
C VAL A 74 -7.71 14.62 9.04
N GLN A 75 -8.69 14.76 8.16
CA GLN A 75 -10.10 14.76 8.55
C GLN A 75 -10.73 13.36 8.61
N HIS A 76 -10.18 12.38 7.87
CA HIS A 76 -10.85 11.08 7.68
C HIS A 76 -9.96 9.87 7.97
N SER A 77 -8.82 10.05 8.62
CA SER A 77 -7.89 8.96 8.87
C SER A 77 -7.26 9.04 10.25
N ARG A 78 -7.06 7.87 10.86
CA ARG A 78 -6.38 7.65 12.14
C ARG A 78 -4.86 7.67 12.02
N TYR A 79 -4.30 8.63 11.28
CA TYR A 79 -2.86 8.62 10.97
C TYR A 79 -1.98 8.95 12.18
N GLU A 80 -2.47 9.75 13.12
CA GLU A 80 -1.76 10.08 14.36
C GLU A 80 -1.71 8.91 15.33
N GLU A 81 -2.79 8.13 15.37
CA GLU A 81 -2.94 6.96 16.25
C GLU A 81 -2.26 5.72 15.66
N ASP A 82 -2.32 5.53 14.34
CA ASP A 82 -1.90 4.30 13.66
C ASP A 82 -1.26 4.57 12.27
N ALA A 83 -0.12 5.28 12.28
CA ALA A 83 0.61 5.57 11.05
C ALA A 83 1.12 4.31 10.34
N LEU A 84 1.60 3.32 11.10
CA LEU A 84 2.15 2.07 10.55
C LEU A 84 1.05 1.16 9.99
N GLY A 85 -0.11 1.07 10.63
CA GLY A 85 -1.25 0.34 10.08
C GLY A 85 -1.78 0.97 8.79
N ARG A 86 -1.72 2.30 8.66
CA ARG A 86 -2.01 2.96 7.37
C ARG A 86 -0.99 2.61 6.29
N LEU A 87 0.30 2.63 6.62
CA LEU A 87 1.34 2.21 5.68
C LEU A 87 1.13 0.76 5.25
N ALA A 88 0.82 -0.14 6.18
CA ALA A 88 0.49 -1.53 5.89
C ALA A 88 -0.69 -1.67 4.94
N GLY A 89 -1.75 -0.89 5.13
CA GLY A 89 -2.91 -0.87 4.23
C GLY A 89 -2.56 -0.43 2.81
N THR A 90 -1.65 0.55 2.66
CA THR A 90 -1.14 0.98 1.36
C THR A 90 -0.25 -0.08 0.72
N THR A 91 0.65 -0.69 1.49
CA THR A 91 1.52 -1.79 1.04
C THR A 91 0.68 -2.97 0.55
N GLN A 92 -0.35 -3.36 1.30
CA GLN A 92 -1.28 -4.42 0.91
C GLN A 92 -1.93 -4.09 -0.43
N TRP A 93 -2.54 -2.90 -0.55
CA TRP A 93 -3.23 -2.53 -1.79
C TRP A 93 -2.28 -2.52 -3.00
N LEU A 94 -1.10 -1.91 -2.86
CA LEU A 94 -0.12 -1.84 -3.94
C LEU A 94 0.38 -3.23 -4.35
N THR A 95 0.69 -4.07 -3.37
CA THR A 95 1.23 -5.42 -3.60
C THR A 95 0.17 -6.32 -4.24
N VAL A 96 -1.05 -6.34 -3.70
CA VAL A 96 -2.13 -7.20 -4.21
C VAL A 96 -2.58 -6.76 -5.60
N VAL A 97 -2.71 -5.46 -5.87
CA VAL A 97 -3.09 -4.98 -7.22
C VAL A 97 -2.01 -5.27 -8.25
N THR A 98 -0.74 -5.29 -7.86
CA THR A 98 0.37 -5.54 -8.79
C THR A 98 0.66 -7.01 -9.01
N PHE A 99 0.65 -7.82 -7.94
CA PHE A 99 1.16 -9.20 -7.96
C PHE A 99 0.10 -10.26 -7.69
N GLY A 100 -1.08 -9.88 -7.20
CA GLY A 100 -2.17 -10.81 -6.95
C GLY A 100 -2.92 -11.16 -8.23
N ASP A 101 -3.70 -12.24 -8.17
CA ASP A 101 -4.63 -12.59 -9.24
C ASP A 101 -5.75 -11.54 -9.37
N THR A 102 -6.53 -11.65 -10.45
CA THR A 102 -7.59 -10.68 -10.77
C THR A 102 -8.61 -10.58 -9.64
N ALA A 103 -8.96 -11.71 -9.02
CA ALA A 103 -9.96 -11.75 -7.97
C ALA A 103 -9.48 -11.07 -6.68
N MET A 104 -8.22 -11.25 -6.30
CA MET A 104 -7.59 -10.55 -5.18
C MET A 104 -7.52 -9.04 -5.47
N ALA A 105 -7.07 -8.66 -6.66
CA ALA A 105 -6.98 -7.26 -7.07
C ALA A 105 -8.36 -6.56 -7.05
N ASP A 106 -9.41 -7.23 -7.54
CA ASP A 106 -10.79 -6.73 -7.52
C ASP A 106 -11.30 -6.50 -6.09
N ARG A 107 -11.12 -7.50 -5.21
CA ARG A 107 -11.52 -7.42 -3.80
C ARG A 107 -10.82 -6.27 -3.09
N GLU A 108 -9.51 -6.16 -3.28
CA GLU A 108 -8.69 -5.13 -2.63
C GLU A 108 -9.00 -3.73 -3.17
N CYS A 109 -9.22 -3.59 -4.48
CA CYS A 109 -9.74 -2.35 -5.07
C CYS A 109 -11.13 -2.00 -4.54
N ALA A 110 -12.03 -2.97 -4.37
CA ALA A 110 -13.36 -2.75 -3.79
C ALA A 110 -13.28 -2.27 -2.34
N ARG A 111 -12.38 -2.85 -1.53
CA ARG A 111 -12.10 -2.46 -0.14
C ARG A 111 -11.64 -1.00 -0.07
N VAL A 112 -10.63 -0.62 -0.87
CA VAL A 112 -10.12 0.76 -0.90
C VAL A 112 -11.15 1.75 -1.41
N ARG A 113 -11.89 1.42 -2.48
CA ARG A 113 -13.02 2.24 -2.96
C ARG A 113 -14.07 2.43 -1.86
N GLY A 114 -14.37 1.40 -1.08
CA GLY A 114 -15.29 1.49 0.06
C GLY A 114 -14.83 2.45 1.15
N MET A 115 -13.53 2.49 1.44
CA MET A 115 -12.95 3.46 2.38
C MET A 115 -13.00 4.88 1.79
N HIS A 116 -12.57 5.06 0.54
CA HIS A 116 -12.54 6.37 -0.11
C HIS A 116 -13.93 6.98 -0.33
N ARG A 117 -14.99 6.18 -0.52
CA ARG A 117 -16.38 6.70 -0.62
C ARG A 117 -16.83 7.52 0.60
N LYS A 118 -16.23 7.28 1.76
CA LYS A 118 -16.53 7.97 3.02
C LYS A 118 -15.76 9.29 3.17
N VAL A 119 -14.71 9.50 2.37
CA VAL A 119 -13.88 10.71 2.38
C VAL A 119 -14.62 11.79 1.59
N ARG A 120 -15.29 12.69 2.30
CA ARG A 120 -16.07 13.80 1.75
C ARG A 120 -15.87 15.01 2.63
N GLY A 121 -15.50 16.14 2.03
CA GLY A 121 -15.24 17.37 2.77
C GLY A 121 -14.82 18.51 1.84
N MET A 122 -14.52 19.65 2.44
CA MET A 122 -13.98 20.83 1.76
C MET A 122 -12.56 21.11 2.28
N TYR A 123 -11.71 21.67 1.43
CA TYR A 123 -10.37 22.11 1.81
C TYR A 123 -10.04 23.44 1.08
N PRO A 124 -9.21 24.31 1.67
CA PRO A 124 -8.77 25.52 1.00
C PRO A 124 -7.96 25.19 -0.25
N VAL A 125 -8.25 25.85 -1.37
CA VAL A 125 -7.52 25.67 -2.64
C VAL A 125 -6.42 26.70 -2.86
N ASP A 126 -6.31 27.70 -1.98
CA ASP A 126 -5.39 28.82 -2.15
C ASP A 126 -4.04 28.54 -1.48
N GLY A 127 -2.98 28.59 -2.29
CA GLY A 127 -1.56 28.55 -1.96
C GLY A 127 -0.75 29.21 -3.05
#